data_AF-A0A3D3P133-F1
#
_entry.id   AF-A0A3D3P133-F1
#
_cell.length_a   1.000
_cell.length_b   1.000
_cell.length_c   1.000
_cell.angle_alpha   90.00
_cell.angle_beta   90.00
_cell.angle_gamma   90.00
#
_symmetry.space_group_name_H-M   'P 1'
#
loop_
_entity.id
_entity.type
_entity.pdbx_description
1 polymer ?
#
loop_
_entity_poly.entity_id
_entity_poly.type
_entity_poly.pdbx_seq_one_letter_code
_entity_poly.pdbx_strand_id
1 'polypeptide(L)'
;MIFGSIRVPGHTYRILVTNRDEDHVTLCRDYNQSACIEQRIEELKNDLAADGFCMRRSYATEAAFLCVIFAFNLVSLYQQATGTRSEKHYQGPATLRSTVFMGGAILGKRGRQPVLHIAQSWAGAEKHQPLMGNLLAWRKRTSPKLEPPVATPPLNNLKNVA
;
A
#
# COMPACT_ATOMS: atom_id res chain seq x y z
N MET A 1 -9.87 -9.22 -17.54
CA MET A 1 -8.71 -9.26 -18.43
C MET A 1 -8.14 -10.68 -18.37
N ILE A 2 -8.19 -11.43 -19.46
CA ILE A 2 -7.70 -12.82 -19.50
C ILE A 2 -6.37 -12.83 -20.25
N PHE A 3 -5.39 -13.51 -19.66
CA PHE A 3 -4.05 -13.66 -20.22
C PHE A 3 -3.86 -15.09 -20.74
N GLY A 4 -3.44 -15.24 -21.99
CA GLY A 4 -3.11 -16.53 -22.59
C GLY A 4 -1.81 -16.46 -23.40
N SER A 5 -1.02 -17.53 -23.36
CA SER A 5 0.16 -17.69 -24.22
C SER A 5 0.05 -18.99 -25.01
N ILE A 6 0.35 -18.91 -26.31
CA ILE A 6 0.41 -20.05 -27.20
C ILE A 6 1.86 -20.20 -27.64
N ARG A 7 2.43 -21.38 -27.40
CA ARG A 7 3.78 -21.72 -27.85
C ARG A 7 3.69 -22.53 -29.14
N VAL A 8 4.36 -22.01 -30.16
CA VAL A 8 4.55 -22.65 -31.47
C VAL A 8 6.07 -22.82 -31.63
N PRO A 9 6.56 -23.86 -32.33
CA PRO A 9 8.01 -24.00 -32.55
C PRO A 9 8.62 -22.72 -33.14
N GLY A 10 9.57 -22.12 -32.43
CA GLY A 10 10.23 -20.87 -32.83
C GLY A 10 9.56 -19.56 -32.41
N HIS A 11 8.29 -19.58 -31.94
CA HIS A 11 7.55 -18.36 -31.61
C HIS A 11 6.63 -18.52 -30.39
N THR A 12 6.58 -17.48 -29.55
CA THR A 12 5.60 -17.38 -28.45
C THR A 12 4.64 -16.26 -28.76
N TYR A 13 3.37 -16.60 -28.93
CA TYR A 13 2.30 -15.63 -29.12
C TYR A 13 1.63 -15.32 -27.78
N ARG A 14 1.40 -14.04 -27.54
CA ARG A 14 0.84 -13.52 -26.28
C ARG A 14 -0.49 -12.83 -26.60
N ILE A 15 -1.60 -13.30 -26.01
CA ILE A 15 -2.95 -12.78 -26.27
C ILE A 15 -3.40 -11.93 -25.08
N LEU A 16 -3.91 -10.73 -25.37
CA LEU A 16 -4.39 -9.75 -24.40
C LEU A 16 -5.84 -9.42 -24.69
N VAL A 17 -6.75 -9.70 -23.75
CA VAL A 17 -8.18 -9.36 -23.87
C VAL A 17 -8.52 -8.26 -22.88
N THR A 18 -8.84 -7.06 -23.39
CA THR A 18 -9.14 -5.86 -22.59
C THR A 18 -10.42 -5.18 -23.08
N ASN A 19 -11.10 -4.48 -22.18
CA ASN A 19 -12.26 -3.63 -22.47
C ASN A 19 -11.87 -2.14 -22.60
N ARG A 20 -10.58 -1.85 -22.71
CA ARG A 20 -10.05 -0.50 -22.83
C ARG A 20 -9.73 -0.19 -24.30
N ASP A 21 -10.01 1.05 -24.72
CA ASP A 21 -9.88 1.50 -26.11
C ASP A 21 -8.54 2.20 -26.43
N GLU A 22 -7.53 2.09 -25.56
CA GLU A 22 -6.24 2.73 -25.83
C GLU A 22 -5.39 1.97 -26.87
N ASP A 23 -4.34 2.64 -27.36
CA ASP A 23 -3.42 2.07 -28.33
C ASP A 23 -2.75 0.77 -27.84
N HIS A 24 -2.54 -0.16 -28.77
CA HIS A 24 -2.00 -1.50 -28.53
C HIS A 24 -0.61 -1.49 -27.87
N VAL A 25 0.25 -0.52 -28.21
CA VAL A 25 1.59 -0.40 -27.62
C VAL A 25 1.50 0.04 -26.17
N THR A 26 0.60 0.98 -25.87
CA THR A 26 0.33 1.45 -24.50
C THR A 26 -0.22 0.32 -23.65
N LEU A 27 -1.22 -0.44 -24.15
CA LEU A 27 -1.78 -1.60 -23.47
C LEU A 27 -0.74 -2.69 -23.21
N CYS A 28 0.12 -2.98 -24.19
CA CYS A 28 1.20 -3.94 -24.04
C CYS A 28 2.21 -3.49 -22.98
N ARG A 29 2.57 -2.20 -22.97
CA ARG A 29 3.51 -1.63 -22.00
C ARG A 29 2.95 -1.63 -20.58
N ASP A 30 1.70 -1.20 -20.41
CA ASP A 30 0.96 -1.24 -19.14
C ASP A 30 0.90 -2.68 -18.62
N TYR A 31 0.55 -3.63 -19.49
CA TYR A 31 0.46 -5.03 -19.09
C TYR A 31 1.84 -5.64 -18.75
N ASN A 32 2.91 -5.24 -19.42
CA ASN A 32 4.26 -5.66 -19.05
C ASN A 32 4.68 -5.16 -17.66
N GLN A 33 4.04 -4.13 -17.12
CA GLN A 33 4.20 -3.76 -15.71
C GLN A 33 3.59 -4.78 -14.75
N SER A 34 2.81 -5.76 -15.20
CA SER A 34 2.33 -6.86 -14.35
C SER A 34 3.48 -7.69 -13.77
N ALA A 35 4.66 -7.71 -14.40
CA ALA A 35 5.87 -8.29 -13.81
C ALA A 35 6.27 -7.59 -12.50
N CYS A 36 5.95 -6.29 -12.35
CA CYS A 36 6.14 -5.54 -11.11
C CYS A 36 5.21 -6.03 -9.99
N ILE A 37 4.04 -6.61 -10.33
CA ILE A 37 3.12 -7.18 -9.34
C ILE A 37 3.69 -8.51 -8.82
N GLU A 38 4.17 -9.39 -9.70
CA GLU A 38 4.81 -10.65 -9.29
C GLU A 38 6.02 -10.38 -8.39
N GLN A 39 6.86 -9.42 -8.77
CA GLN A 39 7.99 -9.00 -7.94
C GLN A 39 7.55 -8.44 -6.58
N ARG A 40 6.48 -7.63 -6.53
CA ARG A 40 5.91 -7.15 -5.27
C ARG A 40 5.33 -8.26 -4.40
N ILE A 41 4.73 -9.29 -5.01
CA ILE A 41 4.25 -10.46 -4.27
C ILE A 41 5.42 -11.23 -3.68
N GLU A 42 6.53 -11.34 -4.40
CA GLU A 42 7.74 -11.99 -3.92
C GLU A 42 8.43 -11.19 -2.80
N GLU A 43 8.52 -9.86 -2.92
CA GLU A 43 8.94 -8.96 -1.84
C GLU A 43 8.02 -9.10 -0.62
N LEU A 44 6.70 -9.12 -0.81
CA LEU A 44 5.74 -9.29 0.29
C LEU A 44 5.95 -10.60 1.05
N LYS A 45 6.20 -11.71 0.32
CA LYS A 45 6.50 -13.01 0.91
C LYS A 45 7.83 -12.98 1.68
N ASN A 46 8.90 -12.55 1.02
CA ASN A 46 10.25 -12.65 1.56
C ASN A 46 10.53 -11.62 2.67
N ASP A 47 10.05 -10.39 2.53
CA ASP A 47 10.40 -9.30 3.45
C ASP A 47 9.43 -9.16 4.63
N LEU A 48 8.17 -9.58 4.46
CA LEU A 48 7.15 -9.50 5.49
C LEU A 48 6.68 -10.87 5.99
N ALA A 49 7.30 -11.96 5.54
CA ALA A 49 6.99 -13.35 5.91
C ALA A 49 5.51 -13.70 5.69
N ALA A 50 4.95 -13.25 4.56
CA ALA A 50 3.53 -13.39 4.27
C ALA A 50 3.07 -14.86 4.10
N ASP A 51 4.00 -15.79 3.89
CA ASP A 51 3.80 -17.23 3.81
C ASP A 51 4.05 -17.97 5.13
N GLY A 52 4.57 -17.28 6.15
CA GLY A 52 5.03 -17.87 7.41
C GLY A 52 3.97 -18.07 8.50
N PHE A 53 2.70 -17.71 8.26
CA PHE A 53 1.65 -17.80 9.27
C PHE A 53 0.46 -18.64 8.82
N CYS A 54 0.03 -19.54 9.72
CA CYS A 54 -1.23 -20.26 9.59
C CYS A 54 -1.94 -20.22 10.94
N MET A 55 -3.00 -19.43 11.05
CA MET A 55 -3.82 -19.39 12.26
C MET A 55 -4.86 -20.51 12.21
N ARG A 56 -5.28 -21.01 13.39
CA ARG A 56 -6.28 -22.09 13.50
C ARG A 56 -7.64 -21.75 12.89
N ARG A 57 -7.97 -20.46 12.75
CA ARG A 57 -9.22 -19.98 12.14
C ARG A 57 -8.90 -19.25 10.84
N SER A 58 -9.65 -19.55 9.78
CA SER A 58 -9.49 -18.94 8.45
C SER A 58 -9.58 -17.42 8.49
N TYR A 59 -10.57 -16.87 9.21
CA TYR A 59 -10.72 -15.42 9.40
C TYR A 59 -9.51 -14.77 10.06
N ALA A 60 -8.87 -15.45 11.01
CA ALA A 60 -7.71 -14.91 11.70
C ALA A 60 -6.49 -14.88 10.77
N THR A 61 -6.32 -15.89 9.92
CA THR A 61 -5.31 -15.92 8.85
C THR A 61 -5.57 -14.82 7.82
N GLU A 62 -6.83 -14.63 7.40
CA GLU A 62 -7.20 -13.56 6.46
C GLU A 62 -6.92 -12.17 7.05
N ALA A 63 -7.34 -11.93 8.30
CA ALA A 63 -7.07 -10.67 8.98
C ALA A 63 -5.55 -10.42 9.12
N ALA A 64 -4.77 -11.45 9.46
CA ALA A 64 -3.32 -11.34 9.54
C ALA A 64 -2.71 -10.98 8.16
N PHE A 65 -3.18 -11.61 7.09
CA PHE A 65 -2.75 -11.31 5.72
C PHE A 65 -3.10 -9.88 5.30
N LEU A 66 -4.31 -9.41 5.60
CA LEU A 66 -4.72 -8.03 5.37
C LEU A 66 -3.85 -7.03 6.16
N CYS A 67 -3.52 -7.33 7.42
CA CYS A 67 -2.61 -6.50 8.21
C CYS A 67 -1.19 -6.44 7.60
N VAL A 68 -0.69 -7.56 7.07
CA VAL A 68 0.60 -7.63 6.39
C VAL A 68 0.61 -6.80 5.10
N ILE A 69 -0.43 -6.91 4.27
CA ILE A 69 -0.58 -6.06 3.07
C ILE A 69 -0.68 -4.59 3.46
N PHE A 70 -1.45 -4.27 4.50
CA PHE A 70 -1.59 -2.90 5.00
C PHE A 70 -0.23 -2.32 5.45
N ALA A 71 0.56 -3.08 6.19
CA ALA A 71 1.90 -2.67 6.60
C ALA A 71 2.83 -2.46 5.40
N PHE A 72 2.81 -3.35 4.41
CA PHE A 72 3.58 -3.21 3.17
C PHE A 72 3.22 -1.93 2.40
N ASN A 73 1.92 -1.64 2.28
CA ASN A 73 1.44 -0.42 1.62
C ASN A 73 1.87 0.84 2.38
N LEU A 74 1.82 0.82 3.71
CA LEU A 74 2.24 1.94 4.53
C LEU A 74 3.74 2.23 4.36
N VAL A 75 4.58 1.18 4.38
CA VAL A 75 6.03 1.27 4.11
C VAL A 75 6.28 1.83 2.71
N SER A 76 5.55 1.34 1.70
CA SER A 76 5.67 1.81 0.32
C SER A 76 5.28 3.28 0.15
N LEU A 77 4.26 3.76 0.87
CA LEU A 77 3.87 5.17 0.91
C LEU A 77 4.92 6.02 1.63
N TYR A 78 5.47 5.52 2.73
CA TYR A 78 6.54 6.20 3.45
C TYR A 78 7.80 6.38 2.57
N GLN A 79 8.18 5.37 1.77
CA GLN A 79 9.31 5.49 0.83
C GLN A 79 9.08 6.56 -0.23
N GLN A 80 7.84 6.68 -0.71
CA GLN A 80 7.44 7.73 -1.66
C GLN A 80 7.50 9.12 -1.00
N ALA A 81 6.94 9.26 0.19
CA ALA A 81 6.89 10.54 0.90
C ALA A 81 8.27 11.05 1.32
N THR A 82 9.21 10.15 1.63
CA THR A 82 10.58 10.50 2.03
C THR A 82 11.56 10.60 0.85
N GLY A 83 11.11 10.41 -0.38
CA GLY A 83 11.94 10.48 -1.59
C GLY A 83 13.00 9.38 -1.68
N THR A 84 12.92 8.34 -0.83
CA THR A 84 13.84 7.19 -0.84
C THR A 84 13.54 6.21 -1.97
N ARG A 85 12.39 6.36 -2.64
CA ARG A 85 12.02 5.66 -3.88
C ARG A 85 12.73 6.22 -5.12
N SER A 86 14.02 6.49 -5.02
CA SER A 86 14.88 6.77 -6.16
C SER A 86 15.76 5.54 -6.39
N GLU A 87 15.99 5.13 -7.65
CA GLU A 87 16.67 3.87 -8.01
C GLU A 87 18.00 3.63 -7.29
N LYS A 88 18.66 4.69 -6.81
CA LYS A 88 19.94 4.63 -6.06
C LYS A 88 19.81 4.34 -4.57
N HIS A 89 18.63 4.46 -3.97
CA HIS A 89 18.39 4.35 -2.52
C HIS A 89 17.21 3.43 -2.15
N TYR A 90 16.79 2.54 -3.06
CA TYR A 90 15.78 1.54 -2.75
C TYR A 90 16.27 0.63 -1.61
N GLN A 91 15.62 0.73 -0.46
CA GLN A 91 15.85 -0.17 0.67
C GLN A 91 14.73 -1.21 0.69
N GLY A 92 15.13 -2.47 0.85
CA GLY A 92 14.20 -3.58 0.97
C GLY A 92 13.16 -3.31 2.08
N PRO A 93 11.87 -3.64 1.85
CA PRO A 93 10.79 -3.47 2.81
C PRO A 93 11.11 -3.99 4.23
N ALA A 94 11.88 -5.07 4.37
CA ALA A 94 12.29 -5.62 5.67
C ALA A 94 13.21 -4.67 6.45
N THR A 95 14.22 -4.10 5.78
CA THR A 95 15.16 -3.12 6.36
C THR A 95 14.45 -1.80 6.67
N LEU A 96 13.50 -1.41 5.84
CA LEU A 96 12.70 -0.22 6.10
C LEU A 96 11.76 -0.43 7.30
N ARG A 97 11.19 -1.63 7.44
CA ARG A 97 10.33 -1.97 8.58
C ARG A 97 11.08 -1.82 9.90
N SER A 98 12.29 -2.37 9.99
CA SER A 98 13.09 -2.28 11.23
C SER A 98 13.52 -0.84 11.51
N THR A 99 13.97 -0.09 10.50
CA THR A 99 14.47 1.28 10.68
C THR A 99 13.38 2.31 10.94
N VAL A 100 12.23 2.19 10.27
CA VAL A 100 11.10 3.13 10.41
C VAL A 100 10.29 2.85 11.67
N PHE A 101 10.00 1.58 11.97
CA PHE A 101 9.14 1.25 13.11
C PHE A 101 9.90 1.05 14.43
N MET A 102 11.23 0.85 14.41
CA MET A 102 12.03 0.84 15.64
C MET A 102 12.76 2.16 15.82
N GLY A 103 12.15 3.06 16.59
CA GLY A 103 12.78 4.27 17.12
C GLY A 103 12.79 4.21 18.64
N GLY A 104 13.96 4.41 19.25
CA GLY A 104 14.04 4.56 20.70
C GLY A 104 13.27 5.81 21.13
N ALA A 105 12.39 5.70 22.12
CA ALA A 105 11.71 6.85 22.71
C ALA A 105 11.60 6.72 24.23
N ILE A 106 11.65 7.84 24.92
CA ILE A 106 11.52 7.94 26.37
C ILE A 106 10.42 8.94 26.68
N LEU A 107 9.41 8.51 27.44
CA LEU A 107 8.39 9.41 27.95
C LEU A 107 8.91 10.12 29.21
N GLY A 108 9.09 11.43 29.10
CA GLY A 108 9.53 12.30 30.18
C GLY A 108 8.45 13.30 30.60
N LYS A 109 8.82 14.21 31.51
CA LYS A 109 8.02 15.35 31.92
C LYS A 109 8.84 16.62 31.80
N ARG A 110 8.26 17.65 31.19
CA ARG A 110 8.78 19.01 31.23
C ARG A 110 7.81 19.85 32.06
N GLY A 111 8.13 20.01 33.35
CA GLY A 111 7.19 20.57 34.32
C GLY A 111 5.96 19.68 34.51
N ARG A 112 4.76 20.25 34.33
CA ARG A 112 3.48 19.51 34.42
C ARG A 112 3.03 18.87 33.09
N GLN A 113 3.80 19.01 32.02
CA GLN A 113 3.43 18.48 30.71
C GLN A 113 4.23 17.20 30.40
N PRO A 114 3.56 16.11 29.98
CA PRO A 114 4.26 14.93 29.47
C PRO A 114 4.93 15.26 28.13
N VAL A 115 6.18 14.86 27.97
CA VAL A 115 6.96 15.09 26.74
C VAL A 115 7.55 13.77 26.29
N LEU A 116 7.30 13.40 25.03
CA LEU A 116 7.91 12.23 24.42
C LEU A 116 9.23 12.62 23.77
N HIS A 117 10.34 12.13 24.30
CA HIS A 117 11.67 12.31 23.74
C HIS A 117 11.94 11.16 22.77
N ILE A 118 12.18 11.47 21.51
CA ILE A 118 12.48 10.48 20.48
C ILE A 118 13.98 10.53 20.18
N ALA A 119 14.62 9.37 20.03
CA ALA A 119 16.05 9.26 19.76
C ALA A 119 16.40 9.95 18.44
N GLN A 120 17.45 10.79 18.48
CA GLN A 120 17.93 11.52 17.31
C GLN A 120 18.49 10.56 16.22
N SER A 121 18.92 9.37 16.61
CA SER A 121 19.40 8.30 15.72
C SER A 121 18.29 7.56 14.98
N TRP A 122 17.00 7.89 15.19
CA TRP A 122 15.88 7.23 14.52
C TRP A 122 15.89 7.50 13.01
N ALA A 123 16.52 6.59 12.26
CA ALA A 123 16.53 6.47 10.80
C ALA A 123 16.61 7.80 10.02
N GLY A 124 17.34 8.79 10.55
CA GLY A 124 17.38 10.17 10.06
C GLY A 124 16.18 10.98 10.52
N ALA A 125 16.20 11.43 11.78
CA ALA A 125 15.12 12.22 12.41
C ALA A 125 14.68 13.44 11.58
N GLU A 126 15.59 14.05 10.83
CA GLU A 126 15.30 15.15 9.91
C GLU A 126 14.28 14.79 8.81
N LYS A 127 14.32 13.55 8.30
CA LYS A 127 13.38 13.05 7.29
C LYS A 127 11.97 12.86 7.87
N HIS A 128 11.89 12.54 9.16
CA HIS A 128 10.64 12.30 9.88
C HIS A 128 10.01 13.58 10.44
N GLN A 129 10.80 14.63 10.63
CA GLN A 129 10.36 15.90 11.19
C GLN A 129 9.16 16.52 10.46
N PRO A 130 9.10 16.59 9.10
CA PRO A 130 7.91 17.10 8.41
C PRO A 130 6.69 16.19 8.60
N LEU A 131 6.87 14.86 8.67
CA LEU A 131 5.78 13.91 8.90
C LEU A 131 5.22 14.05 10.32
N MET A 132 6.08 14.20 11.32
CA MET A 132 5.69 14.47 12.71
C MET A 132 5.00 15.83 12.85
N GLY A 133 5.49 16.86 12.16
CA GLY A 133 4.83 18.16 12.09
C GLY A 133 3.40 18.06 11.53
N ASN A 134 3.22 17.32 10.43
CA ASN A 134 1.90 17.07 9.85
C ASN A 134 0.99 16.29 10.79
N LEU A 135 1.51 15.28 11.48
CA LEU A 135 0.75 14.49 12.46
C LEU A 135 0.31 15.33 13.67
N LEU A 136 1.16 16.23 14.15
CA LEU A 136 0.81 17.16 15.24
C LEU A 136 -0.19 18.23 14.80
N ALA A 137 -0.12 18.67 13.54
CA ALA A 137 -1.10 19.59 12.95
C ALA A 137 -2.44 18.90 12.60
N TRP A 138 -2.44 17.57 12.51
CA TRP A 138 -3.61 16.77 12.15
C TRP A 138 -4.67 16.80 13.27
N ARG A 139 -5.64 17.70 13.14
CA ARG A 139 -6.72 17.91 14.12
C ARG A 139 -7.85 16.87 14.09
N LYS A 140 -7.98 16.06 13.03
CA LYS A 140 -9.06 15.07 12.92
C LYS A 140 -8.64 13.76 13.60
N ARG A 141 -9.09 13.54 14.83
CA ARG A 141 -8.79 12.30 15.59
C ARG A 141 -9.31 11.02 14.90
N THR A 142 -10.18 11.16 13.91
CA THR A 142 -10.84 10.07 13.20
C THR A 142 -10.88 10.38 11.70
N SER A 143 -10.67 9.36 10.86
CA SER A 143 -10.91 9.49 9.42
C SER A 143 -12.30 10.06 9.16
N PRO A 144 -12.48 10.92 8.14
CA PRO A 144 -13.81 11.33 7.69
C PRO A 144 -14.66 10.08 7.47
N LYS A 145 -15.84 10.02 8.10
CA LYS A 145 -16.78 8.92 7.83
C LYS A 145 -17.11 8.96 6.34
N LEU A 146 -17.06 7.80 5.68
CA LEU A 146 -17.57 7.68 4.31
C LEU A 146 -19.03 8.11 4.32
N GLU A 147 -19.38 9.02 3.43
CA GLU A 147 -20.77 9.41 3.27
C GLU A 147 -21.57 8.17 2.84
N PRO A 148 -22.69 7.87 3.50
CA PRO A 148 -23.52 6.75 3.08
C PRO A 148 -23.99 7.02 1.64
N PRO A 149 -24.10 5.96 0.80
CA PRO A 149 -24.62 6.13 -0.55
C PRO A 149 -25.99 6.81 -0.47
N VAL A 150 -26.16 7.89 -1.23
CA VAL A 150 -27.44 8.58 -1.39
C VAL A 150 -28.45 7.55 -1.85
N ALA A 151 -29.51 7.33 -1.07
CA ALA A 151 -30.56 6.41 -1.43
C ALA A 151 -31.11 6.80 -2.81
N THR A 152 -31.00 5.90 -3.78
CA THR A 152 -31.60 6.07 -5.10
C THR A 152 -33.10 6.30 -4.93
N PRO A 153 -33.68 7.38 -5.49
CA PRO A 153 -35.11 7.58 -5.41
C PRO A 153 -35.84 6.40 -6.07
N PRO A 154 -36.97 5.95 -5.52
CA PRO A 154 -37.67 4.76 -6.02
C PRO A 154 -38.13 4.96 -7.48
N LEU A 155 -38.01 3.89 -8.27
CA LEU A 155 -38.38 3.73 -9.68
C LEU A 155 -39.91 3.82 -9.94
N ASN A 156 -40.62 4.77 -9.32
CA ASN A 156 -42.07 4.89 -9.47
C ASN A 156 -42.50 5.95 -10.50
N ASN A 157 -41.59 6.71 -11.08
CA ASN A 157 -41.94 7.82 -11.99
C ASN A 157 -41.79 7.51 -13.49
N LEU A 158 -41.58 6.25 -13.90
CA LEU A 158 -41.46 5.85 -15.31
C LEU A 158 -42.76 5.30 -15.93
N LYS A 159 -43.91 5.39 -15.25
CA LYS A 159 -45.19 4.86 -15.77
C LYS A 159 -46.12 5.89 -16.43
N ASN A 160 -45.76 7.17 -16.48
CA ASN A 160 -46.68 8.23 -16.95
C ASN A 160 -46.19 8.93 -18.23
N VAL A 161 -45.57 8.18 -19.15
CA VAL A 161 -45.36 8.64 -20.53
C VAL A 161 -45.69 7.47 -21.45
N ALA A 162 -46.99 7.32 -21.73
CA ALA A 162 -47.54 6.53 -22.82
C ALA A 162 -48.68 7.34 -23.43
#